data_AF-A0A6C1NWN3-F1
#
_entry.id   AF-A0A6C1NWN3-F1
#
_cell.length_a   1.000
_cell.length_b   1.000
_cell.length_c   1.000
_cell.angle_alpha   90.00
_cell.angle_beta   90.00
_cell.angle_gamma   90.00
#
_symmetry.space_group_name_H-M   'P 1'
#
loop_
_entity.id
_entity.type
_entity.pdbx_description
1 polymer ?
#
loop_
_entity_poly.entity_id
_entity_poly.type
_entity_poly.pdbx_seq_one_letter_code
_entity_poly.pdbx_strand_id
1 'polypeptide(L)'
;MKLFSNHKIWWVLLLVATIIVSFITSQHVTFSGLLVSVAGHMAFSIGVALIPWLVYRLFGSPLSTVQMMATITVGWLILAVANLTVMP
;
A
#
# COMPACT_ATOMS: atom_id res chain seq x y z
N MET A 1 9.18 -1.22 15.12
CA MET A 1 8.02 -0.30 15.08
C MET A 1 6.76 -1.08 15.47
N LYS A 2 5.92 -0.54 16.35
CA LYS A 2 4.63 -1.17 16.77
C LYS A 2 3.66 -1.42 15.59
N LEU A 3 3.91 -0.79 14.43
CA LEU A 3 3.15 -0.90 13.19
C LEU A 3 2.94 -2.36 12.72
N PHE A 4 3.98 -3.20 12.76
CA PHE A 4 3.92 -4.58 12.24
C PHE A 4 3.37 -5.58 13.25
N SER A 5 3.63 -5.37 14.55
CA SER A 5 3.23 -6.32 15.60
C SER A 5 1.80 -6.12 16.08
N ASN A 6 1.31 -4.87 16.12
CA ASN A 6 0.06 -4.52 16.82
C ASN A 6 -1.14 -4.29 15.88
N HIS A 7 -0.91 -4.22 14.56
CA HIS A 7 -1.96 -3.89 13.58
C HIS A 7 -2.12 -4.98 12.51
N LYS A 8 -2.06 -6.25 12.94
CA LYS A 8 -2.15 -7.43 12.05
C LYS A 8 -3.43 -7.42 11.20
N ILE A 9 -4.57 -7.07 11.80
CA ILE A 9 -5.86 -7.00 11.09
C ILE A 9 -5.80 -5.99 9.95
N TRP A 10 -5.21 -4.82 10.18
CA TRP A 10 -5.06 -3.80 9.13
C TRP A 10 -4.18 -4.28 7.97
N TRP A 11 -3.06 -4.94 8.27
CA TRP A 11 -2.21 -5.54 7.22
C TRP A 11 -2.95 -6.61 6.42
N VAL A 12 -3.74 -7.46 7.08
CA VAL A 12 -4.56 -8.47 6.41
C VAL A 12 -5.59 -7.82 5.49
N LEU A 13 -6.30 -6.78 5.96
CA LEU A 13 -7.27 -6.05 5.15
C LEU A 13 -6.61 -5.38 3.94
N LEU A 14 -5.47 -4.73 4.13
CA LEU A 14 -4.70 -4.11 3.04
C LEU A 14 -4.24 -5.14 2.02
N LEU A 15 -3.76 -6.31 2.46
CA LEU A 15 -3.34 -7.39 1.58
C LEU A 15 -4.52 -7.97 0.79
N VAL A 16 -5.65 -8.24 1.44
CA VAL A 16 -6.86 -8.75 0.77
C VAL A 16 -7.35 -7.75 -0.28
N ALA A 17 -7.43 -6.47 0.08
CA ALA A 17 -7.80 -5.43 -0.88
C ALA A 17 -6.83 -5.36 -2.06
N THR A 18 -5.52 -5.50 -1.81
CA THR A 18 -4.49 -5.52 -2.86
C THR A 18 -4.65 -6.70 -3.80
N ILE A 19 -4.95 -7.89 -3.27
CA ILE A 19 -5.21 -9.10 -4.07
C ILE A 19 -6.44 -8.87 -4.96
N ILE A 20 -7.52 -8.33 -4.41
CA ILE A 20 -8.75 -8.03 -5.15
C ILE A 20 -8.47 -7.05 -6.28
N VAL A 21 -7.84 -5.91 -5.99
CA VAL A 21 -7.51 -4.90 -7.01
C VAL A 21 -6.59 -5.50 -8.08
N SER A 22 -5.54 -6.20 -7.68
CA SER A 22 -4.60 -6.84 -8.62
C SER A 22 -5.29 -7.87 -9.50
N PHE A 23 -6.27 -8.61 -8.98
CA PHE A 23 -7.05 -9.56 -9.76
C PHE A 23 -7.93 -8.86 -10.79
N ILE A 24 -8.62 -7.78 -10.38
CA ILE A 24 -9.51 -7.01 -11.26
C ILE A 24 -8.71 -6.33 -12.38
N THR A 25 -7.54 -5.76 -12.08
CA THR A 25 -6.75 -4.98 -13.05
C THR A 25 -5.80 -5.82 -13.91
N SER A 26 -5.68 -7.13 -13.66
CA SER A 26 -4.81 -8.01 -14.44
C SER A 26 -5.49 -8.50 -15.71
N GLN A 27 -4.95 -8.15 -16.89
CA GLN A 27 -5.46 -8.62 -18.19
C GLN A 27 -5.17 -10.09 -18.47
N HIS A 28 -4.11 -10.64 -17.87
CA HIS A 28 -3.75 -12.04 -17.95
C HIS A 28 -3.45 -12.57 -16.55
N VAL A 29 -4.36 -13.36 -16.01
CA VAL A 29 -4.22 -13.92 -14.65
C VAL A 29 -3.25 -15.10 -14.69
N THR A 30 -1.95 -14.79 -14.64
CA THR A 30 -0.92 -15.75 -14.27
C THR A 30 -0.59 -15.59 -12.79
N PHE A 31 -0.29 -16.69 -12.09
CA PHE A 31 0.05 -16.62 -10.67
C PHE A 31 1.26 -15.71 -10.41
N SER A 32 2.28 -15.78 -11.26
CA SER A 32 3.46 -14.91 -11.19
C SER A 32 3.12 -13.44 -11.45
N GLY A 33 2.26 -13.15 -12.42
CA GLY A 33 1.81 -11.79 -12.72
C GLY A 33 1.01 -11.18 -11.56
N LEU A 34 0.11 -11.95 -10.96
CA LEU A 34 -0.66 -11.53 -9.79
C LEU A 34 0.26 -11.24 -8.60
N LEU A 35 1.23 -12.12 -8.33
CA LEU A 35 2.18 -11.93 -7.23
C LEU A 35 3.03 -10.67 -7.41
N VAL A 36 3.51 -10.42 -8.64
CA VAL A 36 4.25 -9.20 -8.98
C VAL A 36 3.38 -7.96 -8.82
N SER A 37 2.12 -8.00 -9.26
CA SER A 37 1.17 -6.89 -9.09
C SER A 37 0.91 -6.58 -7.62
N VAL A 38 0.68 -7.62 -6.80
CA VAL A 38 0.44 -7.47 -5.36
C VAL A 38 1.67 -6.89 -4.67
N ALA A 39 2.85 -7.44 -4.96
CA ALA A 39 4.11 -6.96 -4.41
C ALA A 39 4.37 -5.50 -4.82
N GLY A 40 4.12 -5.16 -6.08
CA GLY A 40 4.26 -3.80 -6.62
C GLY A 40 3.36 -2.80 -5.90
N HIS A 41 2.08 -3.12 -5.68
CA HIS A 41 1.17 -2.28 -4.92
C HIS A 41 1.66 -2.03 -3.50
N MET A 42 2.02 -3.10 -2.78
CA MET A 42 2.50 -2.98 -1.40
C MET A 42 3.80 -2.18 -1.31
N ALA A 43 4.74 -2.43 -2.22
CA ALA A 43 6.01 -1.71 -2.29
C ALA A 43 5.80 -0.21 -2.58
N PHE A 44 4.93 0.13 -3.53
CA PHE A 44 4.58 1.52 -3.83
C PHE A 44 3.94 2.22 -2.62
N SER A 45 2.97 1.57 -1.98
CA SER A 45 2.27 2.10 -0.81
C SER A 45 3.23 2.46 0.33
N ILE A 46 4.16 1.55 0.62
CA ILE A 46 5.20 1.75 1.64
C ILE A 46 6.19 2.83 1.18
N GLY A 47 6.64 2.79 -0.08
CA GLY A 47 7.58 3.74 -0.65
C GLY A 47 7.07 5.19 -0.59
N VAL A 48 5.82 5.43 -0.98
CA VAL A 48 5.19 6.75 -0.87
C VAL A 48 5.11 7.20 0.58
N ALA A 49 4.78 6.30 1.52
CA ALA A 49 4.68 6.65 2.94
C ALA A 49 6.03 6.94 3.61
N LEU A 50 7.14 6.43 3.07
CA LEU A 50 8.48 6.74 3.57
C LEU A 50 8.84 8.23 3.38
N ILE A 51 8.32 8.89 2.34
CA ILE A 51 8.61 10.30 2.06
C ILE A 51 8.15 11.22 3.21
N PRO A 52 6.86 11.29 3.56
CA PRO A 52 6.42 12.13 4.67
C PRO A 52 7.00 11.64 5.98
N TRP A 53 7.17 10.33 6.20
CA TRP A 53 7.84 9.85 7.40
C TRP A 53 9.25 10.43 7.58
N LEU A 54 10.05 10.45 6.51
CA LEU A 54 11.39 11.02 6.53
C LEU A 54 11.35 12.52 6.79
N VAL A 55 10.49 13.25 6.07
CA VAL A 55 10.31 14.70 6.23
C VAL A 55 9.94 15.04 7.68
N TYR A 56 8.87 14.47 8.21
CA TYR A 56 8.40 14.73 9.57
C TYR A 56 9.43 14.33 10.64
N ARG A 57 10.23 13.30 10.38
CA ARG A 57 11.33 12.90 11.27
C ARG A 57 12.47 13.92 11.28
N LEU A 58 12.80 14.53 10.13
CA LEU A 58 13.82 15.58 10.04
C LEU A 58 13.42 16.87 10.78
N PHE A 59 12.11 17.17 10.83
CA PHE A 59 11.57 18.32 11.57
C PHE A 59 11.26 18.03 13.05
N GLY A 60 11.71 16.89 13.59
CA GLY A 60 11.57 16.56 15.01
C GLY A 60 10.15 16.16 15.45
N SER A 61 9.20 16.02 14.52
CA SER A 61 7.80 15.66 14.77
C SER A 61 7.45 14.36 14.05
N PRO A 62 8.02 13.20 14.45
CA PRO A 62 7.84 11.95 13.72
C PRO A 62 6.36 11.54 13.66
N LEU A 63 5.94 10.97 12.54
CA LEU A 63 4.58 10.47 12.36
C LEU A 63 4.23 9.39 13.39
N SER A 64 3.02 9.48 13.93
CA SER A 64 2.43 8.44 14.76
C SER A 64 2.13 7.18 13.94
N THR A 65 1.93 6.03 14.62
CA THR A 65 1.58 4.78 13.95
C THR A 65 0.32 4.91 13.09
N VAL A 66 -0.71 5.61 13.59
CA VAL A 66 -1.97 5.82 12.88
C VAL A 66 -1.77 6.71 11.65
N GLN A 67 -0.96 7.77 11.77
CA GLN A 67 -0.62 8.63 10.65
C GLN A 67 0.13 7.84 9.56
N MET A 68 1.10 7.01 9.94
CA MET A 68 1.80 6.13 9.01
C MET A 68 0.84 5.17 8.30
N MET A 69 -0.07 4.52 9.03
CA MET A 69 -1.07 3.62 8.45
C MET A 69 -1.98 4.35 7.45
N ALA A 70 -2.41 5.57 7.80
CA ALA A 70 -3.20 6.41 6.91
C ALA A 70 -2.42 6.76 5.64
N THR A 71 -1.15 7.16 5.76
CA THR A 71 -0.30 7.48 4.61
C THR A 71 -0.09 6.27 3.69
N ILE A 72 0.19 5.08 4.24
CA ILE A 72 0.32 3.85 3.46
C ILE A 72 -1.00 3.54 2.73
N THR A 73 -2.13 3.66 3.43
CA THR A 73 -3.46 3.38 2.87
C THR A 73 -3.81 4.37 1.75
N VAL A 74 -3.46 5.65 1.90
CA VAL A 74 -3.65 6.67 0.86
C VAL A 74 -2.75 6.39 -0.35
N GLY A 75 -1.47 6.08 -0.14
CA GLY A 75 -0.55 5.69 -1.21
C GLY A 75 -1.05 4.46 -1.98
N TRP A 76 -1.54 3.45 -1.25
CA TRP A 76 -2.21 2.29 -1.83
C TRP A 76 -3.44 2.67 -2.66
N LEU A 77 -4.33 3.51 -2.11
CA LEU A 77 -5.58 3.92 -2.76
C LEU A 77 -5.31 4.69 -4.05
N ILE A 78 -4.32 5.59 -4.06
CA ILE A 78 -3.92 6.34 -5.25
C ILE A 78 -3.54 5.39 -6.38
N LEU A 79 -2.70 4.39 -6.10
CA LEU A 79 -2.27 3.43 -7.11
C LEU A 79 -3.42 2.51 -7.55
N ALA A 80 -4.26 2.06 -6.61
CA ALA A 80 -5.42 1.23 -6.92
C ALA A 80 -6.39 1.96 -7.86
N VAL A 81 -6.72 3.22 -7.55
CA VAL A 81 -7.57 4.06 -8.41
C VAL A 81 -6.91 4.29 -9.76
N ALA A 82 -5.62 4.63 -9.80
CA ALA A 82 -4.89 4.83 -11.06
C ALA A 82 -4.99 3.59 -11.97
N ASN A 83 -4.76 2.39 -11.43
CA ASN A 83 -4.85 1.15 -12.18
C ASN A 83 -6.28 0.83 -12.65
N LEU A 84 -7.29 1.10 -11.82
CA LEU A 84 -8.70 0.92 -12.21
C LEU A 84 -9.13 1.92 -13.30
N THR A 85 -8.63 3.15 -13.28
CA THR A 85 -9.01 4.18 -14.27
C THR A 85 -8.46 3.95 -15.67
N VAL A 86 -7.40 3.16 -15.80
CA VAL A 86 -6.78 2.81 -17.09
C VAL A 86 -7.15 1.41 -17.56
N MET A 87 -8.06 0.73 -16.86
CA MET A 87 -8.59 -0.55 -17.28
C MET A 87 -9.45 -0.34 -18.55
N PRO A 88 -9.15 -1.04 -19.65
CA PRO A 88 -9.91 -0.93 -20.90
C PRO A 88 -11.27 -1.64 -20.84
#